data_AF-A0A6C0BGC6-F1
#
_entry.id   AF-A0A6C0BGC6-F1
#
_cell.length_a   1.000
_cell.length_b   1.000
_cell.length_c   1.000
_cell.angle_alpha   90.00
_cell.angle_beta   90.00
_cell.angle_gamma   90.00
#
_symmetry.space_group_name_H-M   'P 1'
#
loop_
_entity.id
_entity.type
_entity.pdbx_description
1 polymer ?
#
loop_
_entity_poly.entity_id
_entity_poly.type
_entity_poly.pdbx_seq_one_letter_code
_entity_poly.pdbx_strand_id
1 'polypeptide(L)'
;MKYTLTKDKHPSSYWNGMKPLPDTIHVISHQMHVAELELLTTICTLHGHVTAFDILTGAEPSTEKDTDLNSVLTAFQQYIYPKMPLSHYTGSDQRNPQHSMKQKPMESLS
;
A
#
# COMPACT_ATOMS: atom_id res chain seq x y z
N MET A 1 2.24 -19.60 -2.83
CA MET A 1 3.48 -18.77 -2.84
C MET A 1 3.87 -18.36 -1.40
N LYS A 2 5.13 -18.04 -1.10
CA LYS A 2 5.58 -17.60 0.25
C LYS A 2 6.04 -16.14 0.20
N TYR A 3 5.53 -15.32 1.10
CA TYR A 3 5.97 -13.94 1.32
C TYR A 3 6.64 -13.81 2.68
N THR A 4 7.70 -13.00 2.76
CA THR A 4 8.49 -12.80 3.98
C THR A 4 8.52 -11.33 4.33
N LEU A 5 8.28 -11.01 5.59
CA LEU A 5 8.27 -9.63 6.07
C LEU A 5 9.69 -9.05 6.01
N THR A 6 9.87 -7.99 5.23
CA THR A 6 11.09 -7.17 5.26
C THR A 6 11.06 -6.31 6.52
N LYS A 7 12.11 -6.42 7.35
CA LYS A 7 12.20 -5.75 8.65
C LYS A 7 12.83 -4.35 8.54
N ASP A 8 12.66 -3.69 7.39
CA ASP A 8 13.24 -2.37 7.10
C ASP A 8 12.63 -1.28 7.98
N LYS A 9 11.36 -1.46 8.36
CA LYS A 9 10.64 -0.63 9.33
C LYS A 9 10.22 -1.49 10.51
N HIS A 10 10.34 -0.95 11.72
CA HIS A 10 9.85 -1.63 12.91
C HIS A 10 8.31 -1.66 12.90
N PRO A 11 7.63 -2.81 13.12
CA PRO A 11 6.17 -2.90 13.03
C PRO A 11 5.42 -1.86 13.86
N SER A 12 5.92 -1.52 15.07
CA SER A 12 5.29 -0.50 15.92
C SER A 12 5.25 0.90 15.32
N SER A 13 5.98 1.17 14.23
CA SER A 13 5.99 2.47 13.57
C SER A 13 4.91 2.62 12.50
N TYR A 14 4.23 1.53 12.11
CA TYR A 14 3.26 1.56 11.01
C TYR A 14 2.07 0.61 11.18
N TRP A 15 2.14 -0.39 12.07
CA TRP A 15 1.11 -1.40 12.23
C TRP A 15 0.28 -1.14 13.49
N ASN A 16 -1.03 -1.00 13.31
CA ASN A 16 -2.03 -0.82 14.37
C ASN A 16 -3.13 -1.90 14.33
N GLY A 17 -2.89 -3.01 13.64
CA GLY A 17 -3.87 -4.10 13.53
C GLY A 17 -4.04 -4.94 14.80
N MET A 18 -5.17 -5.63 14.88
CA MET A 18 -5.54 -6.46 16.04
C MET A 18 -4.56 -7.61 16.33
N LYS A 19 -3.93 -8.17 15.29
CA LYS A 19 -2.97 -9.27 15.41
C LYS A 19 -1.58 -8.83 14.94
N PRO A 20 -0.49 -9.37 15.51
CA PRO A 20 0.86 -9.06 15.02
C PRO A 20 1.05 -9.58 13.59
N LEU A 21 1.88 -8.87 12.82
CA LEU A 21 2.31 -9.31 11.50
C LEU A 21 3.25 -10.53 11.61
N PRO A 22 2.94 -11.67 10.96
CA PRO A 22 3.80 -12.84 11.00
C PRO A 22 5.04 -12.65 10.11
N ASP A 23 6.19 -13.20 10.51
CA ASP A 23 7.41 -13.10 9.68
C ASP A 23 7.23 -13.70 8.27
N THR A 24 6.30 -14.66 8.11
CA THR A 24 6.02 -15.31 6.83
C THR A 24 4.53 -15.55 6.63
N ILE A 25 4.04 -15.34 5.40
CA ILE A 25 2.68 -15.66 4.96
C ILE A 25 2.75 -16.62 3.78
N HIS A 26 2.01 -17.73 3.89
CA HIS A 26 1.85 -18.70 2.81
C HIS A 26 0.49 -18.50 2.17
N VAL A 27 0.49 -18.22 0.87
CA VAL A 27 -0.72 -18.09 0.06
C VAL A 27 -0.87 -19.32 -0.85
N ILE A 28 -2.08 -19.59 -1.32
CA ILE A 28 -2.43 -20.81 -2.04
C ILE A 28 -2.03 -20.67 -3.51
N SER A 29 -2.32 -19.53 -4.11
CA SER A 29 -2.07 -19.33 -5.54
C SER A 29 -0.57 -19.27 -5.88
N HIS A 30 -0.27 -19.71 -7.10
CA HIS A 30 1.04 -19.57 -7.74
C HIS A 30 1.04 -18.47 -8.81
N GLN A 31 -0.14 -17.95 -9.19
CA GLN A 31 -0.23 -16.79 -10.08
C GLN A 31 0.01 -15.52 -9.28
N MET A 32 0.98 -14.70 -9.70
CA MET A 32 1.48 -13.55 -8.94
C MET A 32 0.37 -12.59 -8.49
N HIS A 33 -0.49 -12.15 -9.40
CA HIS A 33 -1.57 -11.20 -9.09
C HIS A 33 -2.60 -11.75 -8.10
N VAL A 34 -2.92 -13.05 -8.20
CA VAL A 34 -3.86 -13.71 -7.29
C VAL A 34 -3.20 -13.93 -5.92
N ALA A 35 -1.93 -14.33 -5.91
CA ALA A 35 -1.13 -14.50 -4.71
C ALA A 35 -0.97 -13.19 -3.90
N GLU A 36 -0.80 -12.05 -4.59
CA GLU A 36 -0.76 -10.73 -3.98
C GLU A 36 -2.10 -10.32 -3.38
N LEU A 37 -3.22 -10.62 -4.06
CA LEU A 37 -4.55 -10.38 -3.51
C LEU A 37 -4.83 -11.24 -2.27
N GLU A 38 -4.43 -12.51 -2.28
CA GLU A 38 -4.51 -13.42 -1.13
C GLU A 38 -3.68 -12.89 0.05
N LEU A 39 -2.47 -12.40 -0.22
CA LEU A 39 -1.62 -11.74 0.77
C LEU A 39 -2.31 -10.52 1.37
N LEU A 40 -2.82 -9.61 0.52
CA LEU A 40 -3.51 -8.40 0.97
C LEU A 40 -4.72 -8.75 1.85
N THR A 41 -5.52 -9.72 1.42
CA THR A 41 -6.69 -10.21 2.17
C THR A 41 -6.29 -10.78 3.53
N THR A 42 -5.17 -11.50 3.59
CA THR A 42 -4.62 -12.02 4.86
C THR A 42 -4.22 -10.87 5.79
N ILE A 43 -3.55 -9.84 5.28
CA ILE A 43 -3.16 -8.66 6.07
C ILE A 43 -4.39 -7.90 6.58
N CYS A 44 -5.40 -7.68 5.74
CA CYS A 44 -6.69 -7.10 6.15
C CYS A 44 -7.33 -7.90 7.29
N THR A 45 -7.29 -9.24 7.19
CA THR A 45 -7.82 -10.14 8.24
C THR A 45 -7.03 -10.03 9.55
N LEU A 46 -5.71 -9.82 9.48
CA LEU A 46 -4.88 -9.56 10.66
C LEU A 46 -5.14 -8.17 11.26
N HIS A 47 -5.47 -7.19 10.41
CA HIS A 47 -5.81 -5.84 10.84
C HIS A 47 -7.12 -5.81 11.63
N GLY A 48 -8.15 -6.50 11.12
CA GLY A 48 -9.44 -6.67 11.79
C GLY A 48 -10.45 -5.53 11.55
N HIS A 49 -9.98 -4.33 11.20
CA HIS A 49 -10.84 -3.16 10.94
C HIS A 49 -10.90 -2.72 9.47
N VAL A 50 -9.99 -3.21 8.63
CA VAL A 50 -9.88 -2.85 7.22
C VAL A 50 -10.16 -4.07 6.37
N THR A 51 -11.03 -3.92 5.38
CA THR A 51 -11.33 -4.93 4.37
C THR A 51 -10.66 -4.58 3.04
N ALA A 52 -10.58 -5.55 2.14
CA ALA A 52 -10.14 -5.28 0.77
C ALA A 52 -11.06 -4.28 0.04
N PHE A 53 -12.35 -4.24 0.40
CA PHE A 53 -13.29 -3.27 -0.17
C PHE A 53 -12.96 -1.84 0.28
N ASP A 54 -12.58 -1.64 1.54
CA ASP A 54 -12.18 -0.33 2.06
C ASP A 54 -10.98 0.24 1.31
N ILE A 55 -10.05 -0.61 0.88
CA ILE A 55 -8.89 -0.22 0.06
C ILE A 55 -9.34 0.28 -1.31
N LEU A 56 -10.32 -0.38 -1.93
CA LEU A 56 -10.85 0.02 -3.25
C LEU A 56 -11.65 1.32 -3.18
N THR A 57 -12.43 1.53 -2.12
CA THR A 57 -13.22 2.75 -1.95
C THR A 57 -12.41 3.91 -1.39
N GLY A 58 -11.29 3.63 -0.74
CA GLY A 58 -10.49 4.60 -0.02
C GLY A 58 -11.18 5.14 1.25
N ALA A 59 -10.54 6.15 1.83
CA ALA A 59 -11.05 6.92 2.94
C ALA A 59 -10.76 8.42 2.75
N GLU A 60 -11.51 9.24 3.47
CA GLU A 60 -11.21 10.66 3.58
C GLU A 60 -9.84 10.87 4.26
N PRO A 61 -8.99 11.78 3.75
CA PRO A 61 -7.66 12.00 4.31
C PRO A 61 -7.70 12.36 5.79
N SER A 62 -6.68 11.95 6.54
CA SER A 62 -6.52 12.29 7.97
C SER A 62 -7.63 11.76 8.89
N THR A 63 -8.42 10.78 8.43
CA THR A 63 -9.34 10.03 9.27
C THR A 63 -8.64 8.84 9.92
N GLU A 64 -9.25 8.26 10.97
CA GLU A 64 -8.79 7.00 11.56
C GLU A 64 -8.74 5.89 10.49
N LYS A 65 -9.76 5.83 9.63
CA LYS A 65 -9.82 4.89 8.50
C LYS A 65 -8.67 5.09 7.51
N ASP A 66 -8.26 6.33 7.22
CA ASP A 66 -7.09 6.62 6.39
C ASP A 66 -5.79 6.15 7.06
N THR A 67 -5.68 6.30 8.38
CA THR A 67 -4.54 5.79 9.16
C THR A 67 -4.46 4.26 9.09
N ASP A 68 -5.59 3.58 9.27
CA ASP A 68 -5.71 2.12 9.17
C ASP A 68 -5.39 1.61 7.77
N LEU A 69 -5.90 2.28 6.73
CA LEU A 69 -5.57 1.96 5.34
C LEU A 69 -4.07 2.12 5.07
N ASN A 70 -3.46 3.19 5.54
CA ASN A 70 -2.01 3.42 5.40
C ASN A 70 -1.19 2.34 6.13
N SER A 71 -1.66 1.90 7.30
CA SER A 71 -1.06 0.79 8.07
C SER A 71 -1.08 -0.52 7.27
N VAL A 72 -2.24 -0.91 6.75
CA VAL A 72 -2.41 -2.13 5.92
C VAL A 72 -1.57 -2.06 4.64
N LEU A 73 -1.61 -0.95 3.92
CA LEU A 73 -0.85 -0.78 2.67
C LEU A 73 0.66 -0.78 2.94
N THR A 74 1.11 -0.15 4.03
CA THR A 74 2.53 -0.16 4.42
C THR A 74 2.98 -1.57 4.81
N ALA A 75 2.16 -2.31 5.54
CA ALA A 75 2.42 -3.71 5.89
C ALA A 75 2.52 -4.57 4.63
N PHE A 76 1.58 -4.44 3.70
CA PHE A 76 1.61 -5.13 2.41
C PHE A 76 2.91 -4.86 1.64
N GLN A 77 3.35 -3.60 1.59
CA GLN A 77 4.65 -3.22 0.98
C GLN A 77 5.87 -3.82 1.68
N GLN A 78 5.77 -4.20 2.96
CA GLN A 78 6.88 -4.90 3.62
C GLN A 78 6.98 -6.38 3.19
N TYR A 79 5.95 -6.99 2.61
CA TYR A 79 5.98 -8.39 2.17
C TYR A 79 6.33 -8.58 0.69
N ILE A 80 6.14 -7.55 -0.13
CA ILE A 80 6.36 -7.64 -1.58
C ILE A 80 7.72 -7.08 -2.01
N TYR A 81 8.32 -7.71 -3.02
CA TYR A 81 9.51 -7.22 -3.70
C TYR A 81 9.44 -7.57 -5.20
N PRO A 82 9.75 -6.63 -6.11
CA PRO A 82 10.15 -5.24 -5.86
C PRO A 82 8.99 -4.40 -5.27
N LYS A 83 9.33 -3.44 -4.41
CA LYS A 83 8.34 -2.53 -3.81
C LYS A 83 7.75 -1.65 -4.92
N MET A 84 6.44 -1.59 -4.99
CA MET A 84 5.72 -0.68 -5.89
C MET A 84 5.42 0.62 -5.13
N PRO A 85 5.51 1.79 -5.77
CA PRO A 85 5.19 3.06 -5.12
C PRO A 85 3.78 3.04 -4.51
N LEU A 86 3.61 3.51 -3.27
CA LEU A 86 2.29 3.60 -2.61
C LEU A 86 1.29 4.48 -3.41
N SER A 87 1.79 5.39 -4.23
CA SER A 87 0.98 6.17 -5.18
C SER A 87 0.24 5.31 -6.20
N HIS A 88 0.74 4.11 -6.51
CA HIS A 88 0.07 3.19 -7.43
C HIS A 88 -1.11 2.43 -6.79
N TYR A 89 -1.26 2.49 -5.46
CA TYR A 89 -2.30 1.78 -4.69
C TYR A 89 -3.32 2.69 -4.04
N THR A 90 -3.13 4.01 -4.11
CA THR A 90 -4.06 5.00 -3.57
C THR A 90 -4.56 5.87 -4.71
N GLY A 91 -5.84 6.28 -4.69
CA GLY A 91 -6.42 7.21 -5.68
C GLY A 91 -5.80 8.62 -5.68
N SER A 92 -4.65 8.80 -5.00
CA SER A 92 -3.92 10.06 -4.83
C SER A 92 -3.30 10.59 -6.12
N ASP A 93 -3.31 9.83 -7.22
CA ASP A 93 -2.95 10.37 -8.53
C ASP A 93 -3.95 11.43 -9.05
N GLN A 94 -5.09 11.64 -8.37
CA GLN A 94 -5.92 12.84 -8.58
C GLN A 94 -5.65 14.00 -7.60
N ARG A 95 -4.80 13.82 -6.58
CA ARG A 95 -4.58 14.83 -5.52
C ARG A 95 -3.37 15.74 -5.75
N ASN A 96 -2.79 15.76 -6.96
CA ASN A 96 -1.73 16.70 -7.30
C ASN A 96 -2.22 17.75 -8.32
N PRO A 97 -2.81 18.89 -7.89
CA PRO A 97 -2.99 20.04 -8.78
C PRO A 97 -1.66 20.75 -9.10
N GLN A 98 -0.52 20.29 -8.57
CA GLN A 98 0.80 20.87 -8.83
C GLN A 98 1.60 20.11 -9.87
N HIS A 99 0.97 19.81 -11.00
CA HIS A 99 1.70 19.82 -12.27
C HIS A 99 1.09 20.86 -13.23
N SER A 100 0.94 22.09 -12.71
CA SER A 100 0.96 23.25 -13.58
C SER A 100 2.29 23.24 -14.32
N MET A 101 2.21 23.01 -15.62
CA MET A 101 3.29 23.06 -16.57
C MET A 101 4.22 24.24 -16.29
N LYS A 102 5.44 23.97 -15.83
CA LYS A 102 6.57 24.84 -16.16
C LYS A 102 7.14 24.34 -17.48
N GLN A 103 6.44 24.66 -18.57
CA GLN A 103 7.08 24.72 -19.88
C GLN A 103 8.26 25.70 -19.75
N LYS A 104 9.49 25.20 -19.91
CA LYS A 104 10.63 26.10 -20.12
C LYS A 104 10.34 26.90 -21.39
N PRO A 105 10.54 28.23 -21.39
CA PRO A 105 10.46 28.99 -22.63
C PRO A 105 11.55 28.45 -23.56
N MET A 106 11.11 28.02 -24.75
CA MET A 106 11.98 27.60 -25.84
C MET A 106 12.71 28.84 -26.33
N GLU A 107 13.99 28.97 -26.00
CA GLU A 107 14.84 30.03 -26.56
C GLU A 107 14.87 29.86 -28.09
N SER A 108 14.39 30.89 -28.77
CA SER A 108 14.47 31.00 -30.22
C SER A 108 15.93 30.98 -30.66
N LEU A 109 16.31 29.93 -31.38
CA LEU A 109 17.57 29.87 -32.12
C LEU A 109 17.61 31.05 -33.09
N SER A 110 18.55 31.97 -32.85
CA SER A 110 19.00 32.97 -33.82
C SER A 110 20.10 32.36 -34.69
#